data_AF-A0A3D2IKF5-F1
#
_entry.id   AF-A0A3D2IKF5-F1
#
_cell.length_a   1.000
_cell.length_b   1.000
_cell.length_c   1.000
_cell.angle_alpha   90.00
_cell.angle_beta   90.00
_cell.angle_gamma   90.00
#
_symmetry.space_group_name_H-M   'P 1'
#
loop_
_entity.id
_entity.type
_entity.pdbx_description
1 polymer ?
#
loop_
_entity_poly.entity_id
_entity_poly.type
_entity_poly.pdbx_seq_one_letter_code
_entity_poly.pdbx_strand_id
1 'polypeptide(L)'
;MAGGTAFGGNAGKAGSRALPLKEIAVSDADRVSTGIAELDRVLGGGLVQGSLVLVGGDPGIGKSTLLLQVCRNLTSDEQETPVRVLYVSGEESQQQ
;
A
#
# COMPACT_ATOMS: atom_id res chain seq x y z
N MET A 1 -37.95 -3.17 43.73
CA MET A 1 -38.41 -4.14 42.70
C MET A 1 -38.37 -3.42 41.37
N ALA A 2 -37.67 -3.80 40.31
CA ALA A 2 -36.73 -4.87 39.98
C ALA A 2 -35.64 -4.18 39.10
N GLY A 3 -34.35 -4.52 39.14
CA GLY A 3 -33.78 -5.85 39.01
C GLY A 3 -33.54 -6.14 37.53
N GLY A 4 -32.33 -5.92 37.03
CA GLY A 4 -31.94 -6.18 35.65
C GLY A 4 -30.46 -5.95 35.39
N THR A 5 -29.63 -6.87 35.88
CA THR A 5 -28.16 -6.91 35.73
C THR A 5 -27.72 -7.53 34.41
N ALA A 6 -26.72 -6.88 33.79
CA ALA A 6 -25.64 -7.40 32.94
C ALA A 6 -25.94 -8.06 31.58
N PHE A 7 -25.30 -7.53 30.53
CA PHE A 7 -24.42 -8.32 29.66
C PHE A 7 -23.14 -7.53 29.39
N GLY A 8 -22.05 -7.96 30.03
CA GLY A 8 -20.71 -7.54 29.67
C GLY A 8 -20.31 -8.22 28.37
N GLY A 9 -20.06 -7.42 27.34
CA GLY A 9 -19.39 -7.83 26.12
C GLY A 9 -18.04 -7.13 26.06
N ASN A 10 -16.97 -7.86 26.36
CA ASN A 10 -15.61 -7.39 26.15
C ASN A 10 -15.33 -7.43 24.65
N ALA A 11 -15.59 -6.32 23.94
CA ALA A 11 -15.26 -6.17 22.52
C ALA A 11 -13.93 -5.41 22.40
N GLY A 12 -12.87 -6.17 22.12
CA GLY A 12 -11.54 -5.64 21.83
C GLY A 12 -11.50 -4.75 20.59
N LYS A 13 -10.41 -3.97 20.56
CA LYS A 13 -10.01 -2.89 19.62
C LYS A 13 -10.81 -1.60 19.76
N ALA A 14 -10.13 -0.58 20.30
CA ALA A 14 -10.55 0.81 20.28
C ALA A 14 -11.01 1.18 18.86
N GLY A 15 -12.32 1.29 18.67
CA GLY A 15 -12.90 1.80 17.43
C GLY A 15 -12.44 3.23 17.22
N SER A 16 -12.01 3.55 16.01
CA SER A 16 -11.71 4.93 15.63
C SER A 16 -12.95 5.80 15.90
N ARG A 17 -12.83 6.78 16.78
CA ARG A 17 -13.90 7.74 17.06
C ARG A 17 -14.08 8.63 15.83
N ALA A 18 -15.32 8.81 15.36
CA ALA A 18 -15.60 9.75 14.30
C ALA A 18 -15.15 11.16 14.72
N LEU A 19 -14.32 11.80 13.90
CA LEU A 19 -13.87 13.18 14.08
C LEU A 19 -14.63 14.07 13.09
N PRO A 20 -15.03 15.29 13.50
CA PRO A 20 -15.55 16.26 12.55
C PRO A 20 -14.46 16.67 11.54
N LEU A 21 -14.85 16.98 10.31
CA LEU A 21 -13.91 17.24 9.20
C LEU A 21 -12.84 18.29 9.53
N LYS A 22 -13.20 19.32 10.31
CA LYS A 22 -12.28 20.39 10.77
C LYS A 22 -11.17 19.93 11.71
N GLU A 23 -11.32 18.74 12.32
CA GLU A 23 -10.37 18.12 13.25
C GLU A 23 -9.54 17.03 12.57
N ILE A 24 -9.71 16.80 11.26
CA ILE A 24 -8.86 15.89 10.49
C ILE A 24 -7.53 16.59 10.21
N ALA A 25 -6.45 16.09 10.81
CA ALA A 25 -5.10 16.50 10.45
C ALA A 25 -4.74 15.93 9.07
N VAL A 26 -4.22 16.77 8.19
CA VAL A 26 -3.60 16.32 6.93
C VAL A 26 -2.17 15.92 7.26
N SER A 27 -1.89 14.62 7.22
CA SER A 27 -0.53 14.10 7.30
C SER A 27 -0.06 13.73 5.89
N ASP A 28 1.14 14.16 5.52
CA ASP A 28 1.82 13.56 4.37
C ASP A 28 2.09 12.09 4.68
N ALA A 29 1.72 11.24 3.73
CA ALA A 29 2.03 9.82 3.82
C ALA A 29 3.47 9.59 3.41
N ASP A 30 4.18 8.70 4.11
CA ASP A 30 5.52 8.28 3.71
C ASP A 30 5.44 7.60 2.33
N ARG A 31 5.99 8.28 1.33
CA ARG A 31 5.98 7.86 -0.07
C ARG A 31 7.38 7.40 -0.50
N VAL A 32 7.40 6.36 -1.31
CA VAL A 32 8.60 5.85 -1.97
C VAL A 32 8.43 6.03 -3.47
N SER A 33 9.34 6.77 -4.10
CA SER A 33 9.36 6.90 -5.56
C SER A 33 9.58 5.54 -6.21
N THR A 34 8.86 5.27 -7.30
CA THR A 34 9.04 4.05 -8.11
C THR A 34 10.20 4.14 -9.10
N GLY A 35 10.83 5.33 -9.22
CA GLY A 35 11.82 5.63 -10.24
C GLY A 35 11.24 5.74 -11.66
N ILE A 36 9.91 5.71 -11.82
CA ILE A 36 9.20 5.91 -13.08
C ILE A 36 8.28 7.13 -12.92
N ALA A 37 8.65 8.25 -13.55
CA ALA A 37 7.99 9.53 -13.31
C ALA A 37 6.48 9.51 -13.61
N GLU A 38 6.05 8.88 -14.70
CA GLU A 38 4.64 8.78 -15.05
C GLU A 38 3.86 7.92 -14.05
N LEU A 39 4.47 6.85 -13.53
CA LEU A 39 3.85 6.00 -12.53
C LEU A 39 3.73 6.75 -11.20
N ASP A 40 4.78 7.45 -10.77
CA ASP A 40 4.73 8.29 -9.58
C ASP A 40 3.65 9.35 -9.69
N ARG A 41 3.50 9.99 -10.86
CA ARG A 41 2.42 10.95 -11.11
C ARG A 41 1.03 10.33 -10.95
N VAL A 42 0.83 9.11 -11.46
CA VAL A 42 -0.44 8.38 -11.33
C VAL A 42 -0.72 7.98 -9.87
N LEU A 43 0.32 7.63 -9.11
CA LEU A 43 0.23 7.28 -7.69
C LEU A 43 0.17 8.49 -6.74
N GLY A 44 0.26 9.72 -7.28
CA GLY A 44 0.25 10.96 -6.49
C GLY A 44 1.57 11.23 -5.77
N GLY A 45 2.70 10.90 -6.39
CA GLY A 45 4.06 11.12 -5.89
C GLY A 45 4.83 9.86 -5.48
N GLY A 46 4.30 8.66 -5.79
CA GLY A 46 4.94 7.38 -5.48
C GLY A 46 4.11 6.47 -4.57
N LEU A 47 4.67 5.32 -4.21
CA LEU A 47 4.02 4.28 -3.40
C LEU A 47 3.89 4.70 -1.94
N VAL A 48 2.67 4.66 -1.40
CA VAL A 48 2.41 4.94 0.02
C VAL A 48 2.68 3.69 0.86
N GLN A 49 3.43 3.82 1.95
CA GLN A 49 3.63 2.70 2.87
C GLN A 49 2.31 2.18 3.47
N GLY A 50 2.15 0.86 3.51
CA GLY A 50 0.93 0.22 4.00
C GLY A 50 -0.27 0.31 3.05
N SER A 51 -0.08 0.78 1.82
CA SER A 51 -1.12 0.81 0.79
C SER A 51 -1.19 -0.48 -0.03
N LEU A 52 -2.31 -0.66 -0.73
CA LEU A 52 -2.52 -1.70 -1.72
C LEU A 52 -2.79 -1.03 -3.08
N VAL A 53 -2.01 -1.40 -4.10
CA VAL A 53 -2.18 -0.91 -5.47
C VAL A 53 -2.53 -2.09 -6.37
N LEU A 54 -3.61 -1.97 -7.14
CA LEU A 54 -4.03 -2.95 -8.15
C LEU A 54 -3.62 -2.46 -9.55
N VAL A 55 -2.82 -3.26 -10.26
CA VAL A 55 -2.41 -2.98 -11.63
C VAL A 55 -3.21 -3.86 -12.60
N GLY A 56 -4.15 -3.25 -13.32
CA GLY A 56 -4.98 -3.90 -14.34
C GLY A 56 -4.54 -3.57 -15.77
N GLY A 57 -4.98 -4.39 -16.73
CA GLY A 57 -4.73 -4.19 -18.16
C GLY A 57 -4.78 -5.49 -18.95
N ASP A 58 -4.81 -5.38 -20.28
CA ASP A 58 -4.95 -6.53 -21.18
C ASP A 58 -3.80 -7.54 -21.05
N PRO A 59 -4.02 -8.84 -21.33
CA PRO A 59 -2.94 -9.82 -21.43
C PRO A 59 -1.87 -9.35 -22.42
N GLY A 60 -0.59 -9.44 -22.04
CA GLY A 60 0.54 -9.04 -22.90
C GLY A 60 0.86 -7.54 -22.94
N ILE A 61 0.11 -6.67 -22.25
CA ILE A 61 0.40 -5.20 -22.21
C ILE A 61 1.67 -4.82 -21.43
N GLY A 62 2.36 -5.80 -20.82
CA GLY A 62 3.61 -5.56 -20.09
C GLY A 62 3.45 -5.25 -18.59
N LYS A 63 2.36 -5.67 -17.94
CA LYS A 63 2.16 -5.49 -16.48
C LYS A 63 3.30 -6.06 -15.65
N SER A 64 3.68 -7.31 -15.90
CA SER A 64 4.78 -7.97 -15.19
C SER A 64 6.10 -7.25 -15.44
N THR A 65 6.35 -6.81 -16.68
CA THR A 65 7.53 -6.02 -17.05
C THR A 65 7.61 -4.72 -16.25
N LEU A 66 6.50 -3.96 -16.19
CA LEU A 66 6.43 -2.73 -15.41
C LEU A 66 6.69 -3.00 -13.93
N LEU A 67 6.07 -4.03 -13.35
CA LEU A 67 6.28 -4.39 -11.94
C LEU A 67 7.73 -4.78 -11.66
N LEU A 68 8.38 -5.54 -12.54
CA LEU A 68 9.79 -5.91 -12.40
C LEU A 68 10.72 -4.69 -12.51
N GLN A 69 10.42 -3.74 -13.41
CA GLN A 69 11.16 -2.47 -13.50
C GLN A 69 11.04 -1.66 -12.21
N VAL A 70 9.84 -1.57 -11.64
CA VAL A 70 9.61 -0.93 -10.34
C VAL A 70 10.41 -1.64 -9.25
N CYS A 71 10.36 -2.98 -9.19
CA CYS A 71 11.13 -3.75 -8.20
C CYS A 71 12.63 -3.46 -8.29
N ARG A 72 13.19 -3.46 -9.50
CA ARG A 72 14.60 -3.13 -9.75
C ARG A 72 14.96 -1.73 -9.26
N ASN A 73 14.14 -0.73 -9.57
CA ASN A 73 14.37 0.66 -9.16
C ASN A 73 14.32 0.82 -7.63
N LEU A 74 13.34 0.18 -6.98
CA LEU A 74 13.19 0.21 -5.52
C LEU A 74 14.38 -0.42 -4.78
N THR A 75 15.06 -1.37 -5.40
CA THR A 75 16.27 -2.01 -4.86
C THR A 75 17.58 -1.36 -5.29
N SER A 76 17.53 -0.28 -6.08
CA SER A 76 18.73 0.43 -6.55
C SER A 76 19.44 1.15 -5.41
N ASP A 77 20.77 1.23 -5.48
CA ASP A 77 21.59 2.01 -4.53
C ASP A 77 21.33 3.52 -4.62
N GLU A 78 20.73 3.98 -5.73
CA GLU A 78 20.32 5.38 -5.92
C GLU A 78 19.05 5.75 -5.14
N GLN A 79 18.38 4.76 -4.53
CA GLN A 79 17.17 4.99 -3.75
C GLN A 79 17.50 5.56 -2.37
N GLU A 80 16.95 6.74 -2.05
CA GLU A 80 17.18 7.40 -0.76
C GLU A 80 16.79 6.55 0.45
N THR A 81 15.78 5.70 0.29
CA THR A 81 15.30 4.77 1.32
C THR A 81 15.49 3.34 0.82
N PRO A 82 16.31 2.51 1.50
CA PRO A 82 16.51 1.13 1.09
C PRO A 82 15.23 0.31 1.27
N VAL A 83 14.72 -0.26 0.18
CA VAL A 83 13.51 -1.09 0.18
C VAL A 83 13.86 -2.55 -0.06
N ARG A 84 13.32 -3.43 0.78
CA ARG A 84 13.35 -4.88 0.52
C ARG A 84 12.10 -5.27 -0.26
N VAL A 85 12.30 -5.84 -1.43
CA VAL A 85 11.21 -6.24 -2.33
C VAL A 85 11.10 -7.77 -2.36
N LEU A 86 9.85 -8.26 -2.25
CA LEU A 86 9.50 -9.66 -2.49
C LEU A 86 8.56 -9.71 -3.69
N TYR A 87 9.06 -10.20 -4.83
CA TYR A 87 8.23 -10.46 -6.01
C TYR A 87 7.71 -11.89 -5.97
N VAL A 88 6.39 -12.05 -5.93
CA VAL A 88 5.73 -13.37 -5.93
C VAL A 88 4.96 -13.51 -7.23
N SER A 89 5.27 -14.54 -8.02
CA SER A 89 4.51 -14.90 -9.22
C SER A 89 4.06 -16.35 -9.13
N GLY A 90 2.81 -16.61 -9.52
CA GLY A 90 2.27 -17.95 -9.69
C GLY A 90 2.14 -18.39 -11.15
N GLU A 91 2.36 -17.47 -12.10
CA GLU A 91 2.19 -17.73 -13.54
C GLU A 91 3.53 -17.83 -14.30
N GLU A 92 4.65 -17.40 -13.70
CA GLU A 92 5.97 -17.41 -14.34
C GLU A 92 6.85 -18.54 -13.78
N SER A 93 7.45 -19.37 -14.63
CA SER A 93 8.44 -20.38 -14.23
C SER A 93 9.81 -19.73 -13.94
N GLN A 94 10.61 -20.32 -13.06
CA GLN A 94 11.95 -19.80 -12.66
C GLN A 94 12.99 -19.74 -13.81
N GLN A 95 12.65 -20.17 -15.02
CA GLN A 95 13.53 -20.15 -16.18
C GLN A 95 13.22 -18.92 -17.04
N GLN A 96 14.04 -17.89 -16.90
CA GLN A 96 14.14 -16.80 -17.87
C GLN A 96 15.60 -16.40 -18.04
#